data_AF-A0A845H2N3-F1
#
_entry.id   AF-A0A845H2N3-F1
#
_cell.length_a   1.000
_cell.length_b   1.000
_cell.length_c   1.000
_cell.angle_alpha   90.00
_cell.angle_beta   90.00
_cell.angle_gamma   90.00
#
_symmetry.space_group_name_H-M   'P 1'
#
loop_
_entity.id
_entity.type
_entity.pdbx_description
1 polymer ?
#
loop_
_entity_poly.entity_id
_entity_poly.type
_entity_poly.pdbx_seq_one_letter_code
_entity_poly.pdbx_strand_id
1 'polypeptide(L)'
;STPLPAAELAAVVAAVQVANPASSPAKREAAEKREERPHAAPAKEESIRVDAVKLDALLEVAGESVQAANQAAVLLERLLQFKFEGQAQTLMATLAETLERASRYSTELQRATLATRMQPVGRLFQKFPRLVRELAKDLGKDVELTIEGAETEVDRVVVDSLYDPLVHMLRNSLDHGVESPEDRLAAGKPAKSYISLKAWQEANSVMIVLQDDGKGMDPVVLRTKAQQKGLISESVQLTNDECFQLVFLPGFSTKEVASSVSGRGVGMDVVKTAVEKNRGAIHIESSLGKGTKFAIRLPIELSIVPTMLVSTSGAALALPMAVVQRVVELPEVFMEVGGAPVLKDQGRPLPVRSLADSLGYESCREKVGIVVAAPQPYILAVEAVDGTADLVIKPMTAISVEGITGTARSAEGELVLVVGLSFLMDGCRGSVRMAA
;
A
#
# COMPACT_ATOMS: atom_id res chain seq x y z
N SER A 1 -70.90 -35.93 -16.00
CA SER A 1 -70.54 -35.25 -17.26
C SER A 1 -69.11 -34.78 -17.16
N THR A 2 -68.24 -35.20 -18.09
CA THR A 2 -66.86 -34.71 -18.24
C THR A 2 -66.83 -33.40 -19.05
N PRO A 3 -65.75 -32.62 -18.93
CA PRO A 3 -64.92 -32.32 -20.12
C PRO A 3 -63.46 -32.81 -20.00
N LEU A 4 -62.68 -32.57 -21.06
CA LEU A 4 -61.30 -33.06 -21.25
C LEU A 4 -60.22 -31.95 -21.09
N PRO A 5 -58.92 -32.31 -20.99
CA PRO A 5 -57.81 -31.37 -20.83
C PRO A 5 -56.95 -31.14 -22.12
N ALA A 6 -55.98 -30.22 -21.98
CA ALA A 6 -54.75 -30.05 -22.78
C ALA A 6 -54.82 -29.31 -24.14
N ALA A 7 -53.62 -28.96 -24.63
CA ALA A 7 -53.30 -27.99 -25.70
C ALA A 7 -53.53 -26.50 -25.29
N GLU A 8 -52.80 -25.50 -25.77
CA GLU A 8 -51.68 -25.45 -26.74
C GLU A 8 -50.84 -24.16 -26.56
N LEU A 9 -49.58 -24.14 -27.03
CA LEU A 9 -48.92 -22.97 -27.66
C LEU A 9 -47.45 -23.27 -28.03
N ALA A 10 -47.06 -23.07 -29.29
CA ALA A 10 -45.69 -23.27 -29.80
C ALA A 10 -45.44 -22.45 -31.10
N ALA A 11 -44.16 -22.41 -31.55
CA ALA A 11 -43.63 -21.68 -32.71
C ALA A 11 -43.61 -20.13 -32.56
N VAL A 12 -42.84 -19.32 -33.29
CA VAL A 12 -41.94 -19.47 -34.48
C VAL A 12 -40.63 -18.66 -34.23
N VAL A 13 -39.57 -18.57 -35.07
CA VAL A 13 -39.35 -18.85 -36.51
C VAL A 13 -37.92 -19.39 -36.81
N ALA A 14 -37.81 -20.05 -37.97
CA ALA A 14 -36.68 -20.27 -38.90
C ALA A 14 -35.23 -19.78 -38.67
N ALA A 15 -34.29 -20.64 -39.08
CA ALA A 15 -33.11 -20.29 -39.90
C ALA A 15 -32.93 -21.38 -41.00
N VAL A 16 -32.35 -21.06 -42.16
CA VAL A 16 -32.40 -21.90 -43.39
C VAL A 16 -31.01 -22.35 -43.84
N GLN A 17 -30.90 -23.59 -44.34
CA GLN A 17 -29.71 -24.14 -45.02
C GLN A 17 -29.87 -24.12 -46.55
N VAL A 18 -28.78 -23.84 -47.27
CA VAL A 18 -28.60 -24.05 -48.73
C VAL A 18 -27.14 -24.50 -48.95
N ALA A 19 -26.84 -25.27 -50.01
CA ALA A 19 -25.56 -25.97 -50.16
C ALA A 19 -24.93 -25.88 -51.58
N ASN A 20 -23.60 -26.08 -51.64
CA ASN A 20 -22.77 -26.35 -52.84
C ASN A 20 -22.66 -25.21 -53.89
N PRO A 21 -21.74 -25.29 -54.90
CA PRO A 21 -20.88 -26.41 -55.33
C PRO A 21 -19.36 -26.12 -55.36
N ALA A 22 -18.58 -26.98 -56.04
CA ALA A 22 -17.11 -26.97 -56.09
C ALA A 22 -16.53 -26.83 -57.51
N SER A 23 -15.24 -26.46 -57.62
CA SER A 23 -14.40 -26.63 -58.83
C SER A 23 -12.88 -26.60 -58.51
N SER A 24 -12.05 -26.94 -59.50
CA SER A 24 -10.58 -27.10 -59.46
C SER A 24 -9.98 -26.55 -60.79
N PRO A 25 -8.68 -26.63 -61.17
CA PRO A 25 -7.45 -27.10 -60.48
C PRO A 25 -6.17 -26.22 -60.70
N ALA A 26 -4.98 -26.70 -60.27
CA ALA A 26 -3.73 -26.84 -61.07
C ALA A 26 -2.36 -26.34 -60.50
N LYS A 27 -1.29 -27.06 -60.93
CA LYS A 27 0.15 -26.72 -61.05
C LYS A 27 1.10 -26.64 -59.81
N ARG A 28 1.76 -27.78 -59.57
CA ARG A 28 3.23 -28.06 -59.67
C ARG A 28 4.31 -27.22 -58.96
N GLU A 29 5.26 -27.97 -58.38
CA GLU A 29 6.73 -27.77 -58.38
C GLU A 29 7.35 -26.60 -57.58
N ALA A 30 7.67 -26.87 -56.30
CA ALA A 30 9.06 -26.85 -55.82
C ALA A 30 9.17 -27.69 -54.51
N ALA A 31 10.17 -28.59 -54.42
CA ALA A 31 10.37 -29.44 -53.24
C ALA A 31 11.77 -29.23 -52.65
N GLU A 32 11.99 -28.07 -52.02
CA GLU A 32 13.22 -27.82 -51.26
C GLU A 32 13.11 -28.41 -49.85
N LYS A 33 13.92 -29.44 -49.56
CA LYS A 33 14.16 -29.87 -48.18
C LYS A 33 14.96 -28.80 -47.45
N ARG A 34 14.29 -27.97 -46.66
CA ARG A 34 14.94 -27.22 -45.58
C ARG A 34 14.66 -27.93 -44.27
N GLU A 35 15.72 -28.18 -43.49
CA GLU A 35 15.62 -28.98 -42.26
C GLU A 35 14.82 -28.24 -41.18
N GLU A 36 13.59 -28.70 -40.93
CA GLU A 36 12.86 -28.35 -39.72
C GLU A 36 13.57 -28.99 -38.53
N ARG A 37 14.43 -28.21 -37.86
CA ARG A 37 14.82 -28.50 -36.48
C ARG A 37 13.53 -28.64 -35.67
N PRO A 38 13.37 -29.69 -34.85
CA PRO A 38 12.13 -29.89 -34.12
C PRO A 38 11.90 -28.67 -33.22
N HIS A 39 10.87 -27.89 -33.55
CA HIS A 39 10.40 -26.82 -32.68
C HIS A 39 9.93 -27.52 -31.40
N ALA A 40 10.68 -27.34 -30.31
CA ALA A 40 10.23 -27.79 -29.00
C ALA A 40 8.86 -27.14 -28.77
N ALA A 41 7.82 -27.97 -28.65
CA ALA A 41 6.48 -27.48 -28.37
C ALA A 41 6.56 -26.64 -27.08
N PRO A 42 5.94 -25.45 -27.02
CA PRO A 42 5.89 -24.70 -25.78
C PRO A 42 5.30 -25.62 -24.72
N ALA A 43 6.01 -25.78 -23.60
CA ALA A 43 5.53 -26.59 -22.50
C ALA A 43 4.12 -26.12 -22.15
N LYS A 44 3.16 -27.04 -22.04
CA LYS A 44 1.82 -26.69 -21.60
C LYS A 44 1.93 -26.20 -20.16
N GLU A 45 1.88 -24.88 -19.97
CA GLU A 45 1.67 -24.29 -18.66
C GLU A 45 0.34 -24.82 -18.13
N GLU A 46 0.38 -25.70 -17.13
CA GLU A 46 -0.80 -26.28 -16.45
C GLU A 46 -1.47 -25.23 -15.55
N SER A 47 -1.89 -24.14 -16.19
CA SER A 47 -2.46 -22.95 -15.58
C SER A 47 -3.94 -23.17 -15.25
N ILE A 48 -4.21 -23.50 -13.99
CA ILE A 48 -5.57 -23.58 -13.47
C ILE A 48 -6.13 -22.15 -13.36
N ARG A 49 -7.22 -21.86 -14.07
CA ARG A 49 -7.96 -20.60 -13.92
C ARG A 49 -8.84 -20.68 -12.69
N VAL A 50 -8.52 -19.89 -11.67
CA VAL A 50 -9.27 -19.78 -10.42
C VAL A 50 -9.93 -18.39 -10.34
N ASP A 51 -11.19 -18.34 -9.89
CA ASP A 51 -11.89 -17.07 -9.66
C ASP A 51 -11.22 -16.31 -8.51
N ALA A 52 -10.98 -15.00 -8.67
CA ALA A 52 -10.28 -14.18 -7.66
C ALA A 52 -10.91 -14.30 -6.26
N VAL A 53 -12.25 -14.30 -6.19
CA VAL A 53 -13.04 -14.47 -4.95
C VAL A 53 -12.67 -15.75 -4.17
N LYS A 54 -12.27 -16.82 -4.86
CA LYS A 54 -11.83 -18.09 -4.22
C LYS A 54 -10.42 -17.98 -3.65
N LEU A 55 -9.54 -17.23 -4.31
CA LEU A 55 -8.21 -16.92 -3.76
C LEU A 55 -8.33 -15.98 -2.56
N ASP A 56 -9.19 -14.97 -2.63
CA ASP A 56 -9.45 -14.05 -1.52
C ASP A 56 -10.04 -14.79 -0.29
N ALA A 57 -10.95 -15.75 -0.50
CA ALA A 57 -11.46 -16.62 0.57
C ALA A 57 -10.37 -17.55 1.16
N LEU A 58 -9.46 -18.10 0.35
CA LEU A 58 -8.32 -18.87 0.85
C LEU A 58 -7.36 -17.99 1.67
N LEU A 59 -7.13 -16.74 1.25
CA LEU A 59 -6.31 -15.77 1.97
C LEU A 59 -6.94 -15.35 3.31
N GLU A 60 -8.26 -15.20 3.35
CA GLU A 60 -9.01 -14.96 4.58
C GLU A 60 -8.87 -16.14 5.56
N VAL A 61 -9.10 -17.38 5.11
CA VAL A 61 -8.92 -18.58 5.94
C VAL A 61 -7.47 -18.78 6.39
N ALA A 62 -6.48 -18.51 5.53
CA ALA A 62 -5.07 -18.59 5.90
C ALA A 62 -4.67 -17.51 6.93
N GLY A 63 -5.20 -16.29 6.79
CA GLY A 63 -5.03 -15.21 7.76
C GLY A 63 -5.67 -15.54 9.11
N GLU A 64 -6.88 -16.12 9.11
CA GLU A 64 -7.56 -16.57 10.33
C GLU A 64 -6.88 -17.80 10.97
N SER A 65 -6.21 -18.66 10.18
CA SER A 65 -5.36 -19.74 10.70
C SER A 65 -4.11 -19.21 11.39
N VAL A 66 -3.41 -18.25 10.78
CA VAL A 66 -2.25 -17.58 11.41
C VAL A 66 -2.68 -16.84 12.67
N GLN A 67 -3.82 -16.14 12.63
CA GLN A 67 -4.39 -15.53 13.82
C GLN A 67 -4.65 -16.58 14.91
N ALA A 68 -5.40 -17.65 14.63
CA ALA A 68 -5.73 -18.69 15.60
C ALA A 68 -4.49 -19.35 16.23
N ALA A 69 -3.41 -19.51 15.45
CA ALA A 69 -2.13 -19.99 15.98
C ALA A 69 -1.47 -18.97 16.93
N ASN A 70 -1.53 -17.67 16.62
CA ASN A 70 -1.07 -16.61 17.52
C ASN A 70 -1.93 -16.53 18.80
N GLN A 71 -3.26 -16.72 18.70
CA GLN A 71 -4.16 -16.84 19.86
C GLN A 71 -3.70 -17.99 20.78
N ALA A 72 -3.45 -19.16 20.18
CA ALA A 72 -3.00 -20.34 20.91
C ALA A 72 -1.61 -20.16 21.55
N ALA A 73 -0.70 -19.40 20.92
CA ALA A 73 0.60 -19.06 21.49
C ALA A 73 0.48 -18.16 22.75
N VAL A 74 -0.37 -17.13 22.71
CA VAL A 74 -0.63 -16.27 23.89
C VAL A 74 -1.32 -17.05 25.02
N LEU A 75 -2.25 -17.95 24.69
CA LEU A 75 -2.87 -18.84 25.68
C LEU A 75 -1.87 -19.84 26.28
N LEU A 76 -0.95 -20.37 25.47
CA LEU A 76 0.15 -21.22 25.93
C LEU A 76 1.09 -20.47 26.87
N GLU A 77 1.48 -19.23 26.55
CA GLU A 77 2.32 -18.40 27.42
C GLU A 77 1.64 -18.16 28.77
N ARG A 78 0.34 -17.81 28.79
CA ARG A 78 -0.45 -17.69 30.01
C ARG A 78 -0.54 -19.00 30.80
N LEU A 79 -0.67 -20.15 30.12
CA LEU A 79 -0.66 -21.46 30.76
C LEU A 79 0.70 -21.79 31.38
N LEU A 80 1.82 -21.47 30.73
CA LEU A 80 3.18 -21.73 31.22
C LEU A 80 3.56 -20.96 32.50
N GLN A 81 2.75 -19.97 32.91
CA GLN A 81 2.89 -19.29 34.21
C GLN A 81 2.45 -20.18 35.39
N PHE A 82 1.64 -21.21 35.14
CA PHE A 82 1.21 -22.17 36.16
C PHE A 82 2.24 -23.30 36.35
N LYS A 83 2.38 -23.78 37.58
CA LYS A 83 3.24 -24.93 37.89
C LYS A 83 2.53 -26.24 37.52
N PHE A 84 3.13 -26.99 36.62
CA PHE A 84 2.72 -28.35 36.27
C PHE A 84 3.75 -29.36 36.76
N GLU A 85 3.27 -30.48 37.31
CA GLU A 85 4.11 -31.56 37.84
C GLU A 85 3.71 -32.90 37.22
N GLY A 86 4.67 -33.83 37.13
CA GLY A 86 4.45 -35.18 36.60
C GLY A 86 3.89 -35.18 35.18
N GLN A 87 2.82 -35.96 34.94
CA GLN A 87 2.23 -36.14 33.62
C GLN A 87 1.68 -34.84 33.01
N ALA A 88 1.26 -33.87 33.84
CA ALA A 88 0.79 -32.57 33.35
C ALA A 88 1.94 -31.77 32.69
N GLN A 89 3.16 -31.87 33.24
CA GLN A 89 4.33 -31.18 32.69
C GLN A 89 4.72 -31.74 31.31
N THR A 90 4.68 -33.07 31.14
CA THR A 90 4.94 -33.69 29.83
C THR A 90 3.88 -33.37 28.80
N LEU A 91 2.59 -33.33 29.20
CA LEU A 91 1.50 -32.94 28.30
C LEU A 91 1.62 -31.48 27.84
N MET A 92 2.01 -30.56 28.74
CA MET A 92 2.24 -29.16 28.38
C MET A 92 3.43 -28.96 27.44
N ALA A 93 4.52 -29.73 27.60
CA ALA A 93 5.64 -29.71 26.66
C ALA A 93 5.22 -30.19 25.24
N THR A 94 4.47 -31.29 25.14
CA THR A 94 3.97 -31.80 23.85
C THR A 94 2.91 -30.87 23.23
N LEU A 95 2.10 -30.19 24.04
CA LEU A 95 1.18 -29.15 23.58
C LEU A 95 1.95 -27.97 22.98
N ALA A 96 3.01 -27.49 23.66
CA ALA A 96 3.84 -26.39 23.18
C ALA A 96 4.47 -26.69 21.81
N GLU A 97 5.13 -27.84 21.67
CA GLU A 97 5.73 -28.29 20.39
C GLU A 97 4.67 -28.40 19.27
N THR A 98 3.48 -28.87 19.61
CA THR A 98 2.38 -29.04 18.64
C THR A 98 1.81 -27.69 18.19
N LEU A 99 1.70 -26.70 19.09
CA LEU A 99 1.25 -25.35 18.76
C LEU A 99 2.29 -24.56 17.98
N GLU A 100 3.58 -24.69 18.31
CA GLU A 100 4.68 -24.10 17.53
C GLU A 100 4.66 -24.63 16.08
N ARG A 101 4.54 -25.95 15.92
CA ARG A 101 4.40 -26.60 14.60
C ARG A 101 3.14 -26.14 13.85
N ALA A 102 2.01 -25.94 14.54
CA ALA A 102 0.78 -25.43 13.93
C ALA A 102 0.90 -23.97 13.47
N SER A 103 1.58 -23.11 14.25
CA SER A 103 1.88 -21.72 13.88
C SER A 103 2.80 -21.65 12.66
N ARG A 104 3.84 -22.49 12.64
CA ARG A 104 4.72 -22.64 11.47
C ARG A 104 3.92 -23.05 10.22
N TYR A 105 3.10 -24.09 10.29
CA TYR A 105 2.31 -24.53 9.13
C TYR A 105 1.26 -23.50 8.68
N SER A 106 0.66 -22.75 9.62
CA SER A 106 -0.24 -21.64 9.28
C SER A 106 0.51 -20.53 8.52
N THR A 107 1.73 -20.20 8.96
CA THR A 107 2.60 -19.22 8.29
C THR A 107 3.05 -19.70 6.91
N GLU A 108 3.40 -20.97 6.76
CA GLU A 108 3.77 -21.58 5.47
C GLU A 108 2.55 -21.61 4.51
N LEU A 109 1.34 -21.92 5.00
CA LEU A 109 0.09 -21.83 4.25
C LEU A 109 -0.24 -20.39 3.80
N GLN A 110 -0.09 -19.41 4.69
CA GLN A 110 -0.32 -18.00 4.35
C GLN A 110 0.63 -17.53 3.23
N ARG A 111 1.93 -17.86 3.35
CA ARG A 111 2.94 -17.55 2.31
C ARG A 111 2.65 -18.24 0.98
N ALA A 112 2.30 -19.53 1.01
CA ALA A 112 1.93 -20.27 -0.20
C ALA A 112 0.67 -19.68 -0.87
N THR A 113 -0.32 -19.27 -0.07
CA THR A 113 -1.56 -18.69 -0.60
C THR A 113 -1.31 -17.30 -1.19
N LEU A 114 -0.50 -16.47 -0.53
CA LEU A 114 -0.05 -15.17 -1.06
C LEU A 114 0.62 -15.32 -2.43
N ALA A 115 1.55 -16.29 -2.56
CA ALA A 115 2.24 -16.57 -3.82
C ALA A 115 1.26 -16.85 -4.99
N THR A 116 0.13 -17.56 -4.74
CA THR A 116 -0.85 -17.83 -5.81
C THR A 116 -1.62 -16.59 -6.32
N ARG A 117 -1.58 -15.47 -5.60
CA ARG A 117 -2.18 -14.18 -6.01
C ARG A 117 -1.16 -13.20 -6.62
N MET A 118 0.14 -13.43 -6.43
CA MET A 118 1.18 -12.58 -7.01
C MET A 118 1.18 -12.61 -8.54
N GLN A 119 1.70 -11.56 -9.17
CA GLN A 119 1.97 -11.49 -10.60
C GLN A 119 3.31 -10.80 -10.89
N PRO A 120 4.05 -11.20 -11.93
CA PRO A 120 5.25 -10.49 -12.36
C PRO A 120 4.94 -9.03 -12.73
N VAL A 121 5.62 -8.10 -12.07
CA VAL A 121 5.49 -6.64 -12.26
C VAL A 121 5.77 -6.21 -13.71
N GLY A 122 6.49 -7.02 -14.48
CA GLY A 122 6.71 -6.87 -15.91
C GLY A 122 5.44 -6.69 -16.74
N ARG A 123 4.28 -7.21 -16.29
CA ARG A 123 2.97 -6.95 -16.95
C ARG A 123 2.61 -5.46 -16.99
N LEU A 124 3.00 -4.71 -15.96
CA LEU A 124 2.84 -3.26 -15.88
C LEU A 124 3.92 -2.56 -16.73
N PHE A 125 5.18 -3.01 -16.62
CA PHE A 125 6.30 -2.43 -17.37
C PHE A 125 6.20 -2.62 -18.90
N GLN A 126 5.54 -3.66 -19.40
CA GLN A 126 5.39 -3.98 -20.84
C GLN A 126 4.87 -2.82 -21.70
N LYS A 127 4.05 -1.91 -21.14
CA LYS A 127 3.49 -0.76 -21.86
C LYS A 127 4.44 0.44 -21.92
N PHE A 128 5.35 0.55 -20.94
CA PHE A 128 6.17 1.75 -20.74
C PHE A 128 7.17 2.04 -21.88
N PRO A 129 7.83 1.06 -22.53
CA PRO A 129 8.71 1.33 -23.67
C PRO A 129 8.02 1.98 -24.88
N ARG A 130 6.69 1.84 -25.04
CA ARG A 130 5.94 2.56 -26.07
C ARG A 130 5.61 3.98 -25.61
N LEU A 131 5.00 4.10 -24.43
CA LEU A 131 4.60 5.37 -23.83
C LEU A 131 5.79 6.35 -23.68
N VAL A 132 6.96 5.88 -23.25
CA VAL A 132 8.16 6.71 -23.12
C VAL A 132 8.66 7.18 -24.49
N ARG A 133 8.61 6.34 -25.54
CA ARG A 133 9.01 6.74 -26.91
C ARG A 133 8.03 7.75 -27.53
N GLU A 134 6.74 7.60 -27.25
CA GLU A 134 5.71 8.55 -27.69
C GLU A 134 5.90 9.91 -27.01
N LEU A 135 5.97 9.95 -25.67
CA LEU A 135 6.21 11.18 -24.91
C LEU A 135 7.57 11.83 -25.22
N ALA A 136 8.64 11.05 -25.38
CA ALA A 136 9.96 11.58 -25.73
C ALA A 136 9.96 12.24 -27.11
N LYS A 137 9.27 11.63 -28.09
CA LYS A 137 9.10 12.20 -29.43
C LYS A 137 8.30 13.51 -29.40
N ASP A 138 7.19 13.55 -28.66
CA ASP A 138 6.35 14.75 -28.54
C ASP A 138 7.08 15.91 -27.83
N LEU A 139 8.04 15.59 -26.95
CA LEU A 139 8.91 16.54 -26.25
C LEU A 139 10.24 16.86 -26.97
N GLY A 140 10.53 16.22 -28.11
CA GLY A 140 11.78 16.42 -28.86
C GLY A 140 13.05 15.92 -28.17
N LYS A 141 12.96 14.88 -27.32
CA LYS A 141 14.07 14.34 -26.51
C LYS A 141 14.43 12.92 -26.95
N ASP A 142 15.73 12.56 -26.88
CA ASP A 142 16.19 11.18 -27.06
C ASP A 142 16.39 10.50 -25.69
N VAL A 143 15.73 9.35 -25.48
CA VAL A 143 15.58 8.72 -24.16
C VAL A 143 15.63 7.20 -24.29
N GLU A 144 16.56 6.57 -23.58
CA GLU A 144 16.59 5.13 -23.33
C GLU A 144 15.75 4.79 -22.10
N LEU A 145 14.85 3.80 -22.22
CA LEU A 145 14.23 3.15 -21.05
C LEU A 145 14.78 1.73 -20.92
N THR A 146 15.45 1.42 -19.82
CA THR A 146 15.80 0.04 -19.44
C THR A 146 14.96 -0.44 -18.26
N ILE A 147 14.51 -1.69 -18.33
CA ILE A 147 13.70 -2.34 -17.30
C ILE A 147 14.49 -3.55 -16.78
N GLU A 148 14.63 -3.66 -15.46
CA GLU A 148 15.32 -4.76 -14.77
C GLU A 148 14.41 -5.38 -13.70
N GLY A 149 14.49 -6.70 -13.51
CA GLY A 149 13.67 -7.40 -12.52
C GLY A 149 12.17 -7.44 -12.84
N ALA A 150 11.81 -7.50 -14.13
CA ALA A 150 10.41 -7.57 -14.60
C ALA A 150 9.70 -8.87 -14.14
N GLU A 151 10.48 -9.89 -13.80
CA GLU A 151 10.10 -11.15 -13.18
C GLU A 151 9.69 -11.01 -11.70
N THR A 152 9.98 -9.88 -11.03
CA THR A 152 9.66 -9.68 -9.60
C THR A 152 8.15 -9.78 -9.35
N GLU A 153 7.78 -10.63 -8.41
CA GLU A 153 6.39 -10.92 -8.06
C GLU A 153 5.80 -9.87 -7.10
N VAL A 154 4.62 -9.35 -7.43
CA VAL A 154 3.91 -8.29 -6.68
C VAL A 154 2.42 -8.63 -6.62
N ASP A 155 1.73 -8.25 -5.54
CA ASP A 155 0.29 -8.46 -5.42
C ASP A 155 -0.49 -7.81 -6.58
N ARG A 156 -1.47 -8.53 -7.13
CA ARG A 156 -2.26 -8.04 -8.26
C ARG A 156 -2.91 -6.68 -8.01
N VAL A 157 -3.47 -6.42 -6.84
CA VAL A 157 -4.15 -5.15 -6.54
C VAL A 157 -3.14 -4.01 -6.42
N VAL A 158 -1.95 -4.30 -5.87
CA VAL A 158 -0.83 -3.36 -5.84
C VAL A 158 -0.41 -3.02 -7.28
N VAL A 159 -0.21 -4.01 -8.15
CA VAL A 159 0.11 -3.81 -9.59
C VAL A 159 -0.96 -2.97 -10.29
N ASP A 160 -2.24 -3.36 -10.21
CA ASP A 160 -3.33 -2.65 -10.88
C ASP A 160 -3.45 -1.19 -10.36
N SER A 161 -3.08 -0.90 -9.10
CA SER A 161 -3.12 0.45 -8.50
C SER A 161 -1.91 1.35 -8.79
N LEU A 162 -0.73 0.77 -9.07
CA LEU A 162 0.52 1.52 -9.30
C LEU A 162 0.74 1.95 -10.76
N TYR A 163 -0.12 1.52 -11.68
CA TYR A 163 0.00 1.84 -13.10
C TYR A 163 0.00 3.37 -13.37
N ASP A 164 -1.05 4.08 -12.95
CA ASP A 164 -1.15 5.53 -13.16
C ASP A 164 -0.09 6.34 -12.37
N PRO A 165 0.24 6.00 -11.10
CA PRO A 165 1.37 6.61 -10.39
C PRO A 165 2.72 6.50 -11.11
N LEU A 166 3.08 5.31 -11.60
CA LEU A 166 4.35 5.10 -12.30
C LEU A 166 4.37 5.77 -13.68
N VAL A 167 3.22 5.83 -14.37
CA VAL A 167 3.04 6.65 -15.59
C VAL A 167 3.24 8.14 -15.30
N HIS A 168 2.73 8.65 -14.17
CA HIS A 168 2.92 10.04 -13.77
C HIS A 168 4.38 10.35 -13.43
N MET A 169 5.06 9.47 -12.70
CA MET A 169 6.49 9.59 -12.40
C MET A 169 7.34 9.59 -13.68
N LEU A 170 7.10 8.65 -14.60
CA LEU A 170 7.78 8.60 -15.91
C LEU A 170 7.57 9.90 -16.71
N ARG A 171 6.33 10.44 -16.73
CA ARG A 171 6.07 11.73 -17.37
C ARG A 171 6.82 12.87 -16.69
N ASN A 172 6.95 12.90 -15.37
CA ASN A 172 7.68 13.96 -14.67
C ASN A 172 9.19 13.91 -14.95
N SER A 173 9.81 12.72 -15.02
CA SER A 173 11.19 12.58 -15.50
C SER A 173 11.35 13.06 -16.95
N LEU A 174 10.38 12.80 -17.83
CA LEU A 174 10.42 13.25 -19.23
C LEU A 174 10.13 14.76 -19.41
N ASP A 175 9.09 15.31 -18.80
CA ASP A 175 8.72 16.74 -18.84
C ASP A 175 9.83 17.60 -18.21
N HIS A 176 10.30 17.21 -17.03
CA HIS A 176 11.03 18.10 -16.11
C HIS A 176 12.42 17.63 -15.70
N GLY A 177 12.64 16.33 -15.52
CA GLY A 177 13.95 15.78 -15.12
C GLY A 177 14.98 15.90 -16.25
N VAL A 178 14.71 15.21 -17.36
CA VAL A 178 15.55 15.14 -18.56
C VAL A 178 15.61 16.51 -19.27
N GLU A 179 16.82 17.02 -19.50
CA GLU A 179 17.06 18.26 -20.25
C GLU A 179 16.93 18.07 -21.78
N SER A 180 16.97 19.14 -22.59
CA SER A 180 17.02 18.96 -24.05
C SER A 180 18.37 18.39 -24.52
N PRO A 181 18.49 17.79 -25.72
CA PRO A 181 19.77 17.31 -26.23
C PRO A 181 20.85 18.41 -26.30
N GLU A 182 20.45 19.66 -26.56
CA GLU A 182 21.33 20.83 -26.59
C GLU A 182 21.81 21.22 -25.18
N ASP A 183 20.89 21.31 -24.21
CA ASP A 183 21.23 21.57 -22.80
C ASP A 183 22.16 20.48 -22.24
N ARG A 184 21.92 19.22 -22.58
CA ARG A 184 22.73 18.07 -22.13
C ARG A 184 24.16 18.17 -22.64
N LEU A 185 24.34 18.51 -23.92
CA LEU A 185 25.67 18.74 -24.50
C LEU A 185 26.37 19.94 -23.87
N ALA A 186 25.65 21.03 -23.61
CA ALA A 186 26.18 22.20 -22.88
C ALA A 186 26.59 21.86 -21.43
N ALA A 187 25.87 20.94 -20.78
CA ALA A 187 26.20 20.39 -19.46
C ALA A 187 27.27 19.28 -19.47
N GLY A 188 27.84 18.94 -20.64
CA GLY A 188 28.86 17.88 -20.79
C GLY A 188 28.32 16.45 -20.69
N LYS A 189 27.01 16.25 -20.77
CA LYS A 189 26.34 14.95 -20.75
C LYS A 189 26.20 14.34 -22.16
N PRO A 190 26.00 13.01 -22.28
CA PRO A 190 25.56 12.41 -23.54
C PRO A 190 24.21 13.01 -24.01
N ALA A 191 24.08 13.27 -25.31
CA ALA A 191 22.85 13.84 -25.88
C ALA A 191 21.62 12.95 -25.67
N LYS A 192 21.81 11.63 -25.73
CA LYS A 192 20.83 10.62 -25.32
C LYS A 192 20.73 10.59 -23.79
N SER A 193 19.50 10.60 -23.27
CA SER A 193 19.21 10.48 -21.85
C SER A 193 18.79 9.06 -21.45
N TYR A 194 18.79 8.77 -20.16
CA TYR A 194 18.57 7.44 -19.63
C TYR A 194 17.57 7.45 -18.47
N ILE A 195 16.60 6.56 -18.55
CA ILE A 195 15.67 6.23 -17.48
C ILE A 195 15.77 4.73 -17.20
N SER A 196 15.99 4.37 -15.95
CA SER A 196 15.94 2.99 -15.47
C SER A 196 14.73 2.76 -14.58
N LEU A 197 14.10 1.60 -14.75
CA LEU A 197 13.04 1.11 -13.89
C LEU A 197 13.40 -0.29 -13.41
N LYS A 198 13.74 -0.40 -12.13
CA LYS A 198 14.24 -1.63 -11.51
C LYS A 198 13.24 -2.11 -10.47
N ALA A 199 12.97 -3.41 -10.44
CA ALA A 199 12.25 -4.04 -9.34
C ALA A 199 13.08 -5.20 -8.75
N TRP A 200 13.00 -5.40 -7.44
CA TRP A 200 13.55 -6.59 -6.77
C TRP A 200 12.87 -6.83 -5.42
N GLN A 201 12.97 -8.03 -4.89
CA GLN A 201 12.54 -8.35 -3.54
C GLN A 201 13.65 -8.05 -2.52
N GLU A 202 13.31 -7.31 -1.46
CA GLU A 202 14.16 -6.99 -0.32
C GLU A 202 13.46 -7.49 0.96
N ALA A 203 13.89 -8.66 1.45
CA ALA A 203 13.24 -9.40 2.55
C ALA A 203 11.72 -9.55 2.31
N ASN A 204 10.88 -8.94 3.16
CA ASN A 204 9.43 -9.05 3.13
C ASN A 204 8.78 -7.87 2.37
N SER A 205 9.55 -7.14 1.56
CA SER A 205 9.08 -6.03 0.72
C SER A 205 9.56 -6.19 -0.73
N VAL A 206 8.82 -5.60 -1.67
CA VAL A 206 9.31 -5.32 -3.02
C VAL A 206 9.78 -3.88 -3.10
N MET A 207 10.98 -3.70 -3.65
CA MET A 207 11.53 -2.42 -4.02
C MET A 207 11.24 -2.17 -5.50
N ILE A 208 10.69 -0.99 -5.81
CA ILE A 208 10.55 -0.48 -7.19
C ILE A 208 11.27 0.86 -7.25
N VAL A 209 12.31 0.96 -8.08
CA VAL A 209 13.10 2.18 -8.24
C VAL A 209 12.96 2.70 -9.66
N LEU A 210 12.56 3.96 -9.79
CA LEU A 210 12.64 4.73 -11.03
C LEU A 210 13.78 5.75 -10.90
N GLN A 211 14.75 5.74 -11.81
CA GLN A 211 15.87 6.68 -11.80
C GLN A 211 16.13 7.27 -13.19
N ASP A 212 16.27 8.59 -13.26
CA ASP A 212 16.71 9.34 -14.45
C ASP A 212 18.12 9.95 -14.29
N ASP A 213 18.75 10.31 -15.41
CA ASP A 213 20.05 11.01 -15.48
C ASP A 213 19.90 12.52 -15.79
N GLY A 214 18.74 13.09 -15.44
CA GLY A 214 18.36 14.47 -15.74
C GLY A 214 19.11 15.54 -14.94
N LYS A 215 18.57 16.76 -14.88
CA LYS A 215 19.19 17.87 -14.13
C LYS A 215 19.14 17.70 -12.61
N GLY A 216 18.37 16.73 -12.11
CA GLY A 216 18.06 16.57 -10.69
C GLY A 216 17.09 17.64 -10.17
N MET A 217 16.90 17.64 -8.85
CA MET A 217 16.09 18.62 -8.13
C MET A 217 16.98 19.66 -7.44
N ASP A 218 16.57 20.92 -7.47
CA ASP A 218 17.19 22.01 -6.71
C ASP A 218 16.48 22.17 -5.35
N PRO A 219 17.12 21.87 -4.20
CA PRO A 219 16.48 21.96 -2.90
C PRO A 219 16.16 23.41 -2.49
N VAL A 220 16.92 24.40 -2.99
CA VAL A 220 16.69 25.82 -2.71
C VAL A 220 15.43 26.28 -3.44
N VAL A 221 15.31 25.98 -4.74
CA VAL A 221 14.11 26.33 -5.53
C VAL A 221 12.86 25.62 -5.01
N LEU A 222 12.96 24.35 -4.59
CA LEU A 222 11.86 23.62 -3.96
C LEU A 222 11.41 24.29 -2.65
N ARG A 223 12.36 24.63 -1.76
CA ARG A 223 12.08 25.33 -0.49
C ARG A 223 11.44 26.70 -0.74
N THR A 224 11.97 27.50 -1.66
CA THR A 224 11.41 28.82 -2.00
C THR A 224 9.99 28.70 -2.59
N LYS A 225 9.72 27.72 -3.47
CA LYS A 225 8.36 27.50 -3.99
C LYS A 225 7.39 26.99 -2.92
N ALA A 226 7.85 26.20 -1.93
CA ALA A 226 7.02 25.80 -0.80
C ALA A 226 6.67 26.99 0.12
N GLN A 227 7.64 27.87 0.39
CA GLN A 227 7.45 29.09 1.18
C GLN A 227 6.49 30.07 0.48
N GLN A 228 6.68 30.33 -0.81
CA GLN A 228 5.79 31.18 -1.63
C GLN A 228 4.33 30.67 -1.68
N LYS A 229 4.13 29.36 -1.55
CA LYS A 229 2.80 28.72 -1.48
C LYS A 229 2.24 28.60 -0.07
N GLY A 230 2.95 29.07 0.96
CA GLY A 230 2.54 28.94 2.36
C GLY A 230 2.54 27.50 2.91
N LEU A 231 3.20 26.56 2.20
CA LEU A 231 3.23 25.14 2.57
C LEU A 231 4.22 24.84 3.70
N ILE A 232 5.23 25.70 3.87
CA ILE A 232 6.19 25.70 5.01
C ILE A 232 6.47 27.15 5.42
N SER A 233 6.76 27.39 6.70
CA SER A 233 7.19 28.73 7.15
C SER A 233 8.67 28.98 6.85
N GLU A 234 9.04 30.25 6.67
CA GLU A 234 10.41 30.67 6.32
C GLU A 234 11.46 30.18 7.34
N SER A 235 11.05 30.16 8.61
CA SER A 235 11.83 29.72 9.79
C SER A 235 12.24 28.25 9.78
N VAL A 236 11.56 27.37 9.03
CA VAL A 236 11.91 25.94 9.01
C VAL A 236 13.22 25.74 8.24
N GLN A 237 14.24 25.22 8.94
CA GLN A 237 15.41 24.66 8.31
C GLN A 237 15.13 23.20 7.97
N LEU A 238 15.39 22.81 6.72
CA LEU A 238 15.28 21.46 6.21
C LEU A 238 16.64 21.06 5.63
N THR A 239 16.97 19.78 5.74
CA THR A 239 18.04 19.15 4.95
C THR A 239 17.66 19.12 3.47
N ASN A 240 18.63 18.83 2.59
CA ASN A 240 18.37 18.68 1.16
C ASN A 240 17.35 17.56 0.87
N ASP A 241 17.45 16.44 1.60
CA ASP A 241 16.59 15.27 1.40
C ASP A 241 15.14 15.55 1.82
N GLU A 242 14.95 16.27 2.93
CA GLU A 242 13.65 16.81 3.34
C GLU A 242 13.10 17.84 2.34
N CYS A 243 13.95 18.66 1.72
CA CYS A 243 13.53 19.59 0.66
C CYS A 243 13.00 18.83 -0.58
N PHE A 244 13.54 17.64 -0.90
CA PHE A 244 12.98 16.79 -1.95
C PHE A 244 11.61 16.20 -1.56
N GLN A 245 11.39 15.87 -0.28
CA GLN A 245 10.08 15.38 0.19
C GLN A 245 8.95 16.41 0.08
N LEU A 246 9.26 17.71 -0.01
CA LEU A 246 8.27 18.78 -0.22
C LEU A 246 7.44 18.58 -1.51
N VAL A 247 7.98 17.84 -2.49
CA VAL A 247 7.30 17.52 -3.76
C VAL A 247 6.02 16.70 -3.54
N PHE A 248 5.90 16.00 -2.40
CA PHE A 248 4.72 15.23 -2.03
C PHE A 248 3.64 16.01 -1.28
N LEU A 249 3.84 17.30 -0.99
CA LEU A 249 2.83 18.10 -0.28
C LEU A 249 1.62 18.42 -1.18
N PRO A 250 0.38 18.30 -0.69
CA PRO A 250 -0.81 18.66 -1.46
C PRO A 250 -0.73 20.07 -2.05
N GLY A 251 -0.99 20.21 -3.34
CA GLY A 251 -0.87 21.49 -4.06
C GLY A 251 0.57 21.92 -4.41
N PHE A 252 1.59 21.13 -4.08
CA PHE A 252 2.96 21.31 -4.57
C PHE A 252 3.06 20.89 -6.05
N SER A 253 2.51 21.72 -6.94
CA SER A 253 2.84 21.73 -8.37
C SER A 253 3.88 22.81 -8.66
N THR A 254 4.85 22.50 -9.52
CA THR A 254 5.88 23.43 -9.98
C THR A 254 5.44 24.27 -11.18
N LYS A 255 4.35 23.88 -11.88
CA LYS A 255 3.77 24.59 -13.02
C LYS A 255 2.86 25.74 -12.55
N GLU A 256 3.05 26.93 -13.11
CA GLU A 256 2.25 28.13 -12.83
C GLU A 256 0.95 28.20 -13.66
N VAL A 257 0.89 27.42 -14.74
CA VAL A 257 -0.29 27.31 -15.62
C VAL A 257 -0.78 25.85 -15.63
N ALA A 258 -2.08 25.66 -15.43
CA ALA A 258 -2.71 24.35 -15.56
C ALA A 258 -2.76 23.92 -17.03
N SER A 259 -1.81 23.07 -17.46
CA SER A 259 -1.77 22.52 -18.81
C SER A 259 -3.02 21.65 -19.09
N SER A 260 -3.74 21.97 -20.17
CA SER A 260 -5.08 21.44 -20.51
C SER A 260 -5.19 19.93 -20.76
N VAL A 261 -4.08 19.18 -20.69
CA VAL A 261 -4.01 17.73 -20.98
C VAL A 261 -4.15 16.85 -19.71
N SER A 262 -4.35 17.46 -18.52
CA SER A 262 -4.68 16.70 -17.29
C SER A 262 -5.76 17.40 -16.45
N GLY A 263 -7.02 17.17 -16.80
CA GLY A 263 -8.20 17.77 -16.17
C GLY A 263 -8.52 17.35 -14.73
N ARG A 264 -7.51 16.93 -13.95
CA ARG A 264 -7.61 16.65 -12.50
C ARG A 264 -6.42 17.19 -11.67
N GLY A 265 -5.44 17.86 -12.29
CA GLY A 265 -4.33 18.48 -11.54
C GLY A 265 -3.46 17.48 -10.77
N VAL A 266 -3.19 16.31 -11.35
CA VAL A 266 -2.41 15.24 -10.71
C VAL A 266 -1.01 15.74 -10.37
N GLY A 267 -0.68 15.78 -9.08
CA GLY A 267 0.66 16.01 -8.56
C GLY A 267 1.31 14.72 -8.06
N MET A 268 2.49 14.86 -7.44
CA MET A 268 3.19 13.74 -6.80
C MET A 268 2.56 13.36 -5.45
N ASP A 269 1.73 14.23 -4.88
CA ASP A 269 0.82 13.93 -3.77
C ASP A 269 -0.04 12.69 -4.06
N VAL A 270 -0.65 12.61 -5.26
CA VAL A 270 -1.43 11.44 -5.72
C VAL A 270 -0.58 10.17 -5.78
N VAL A 271 0.69 10.27 -6.19
CA VAL A 271 1.63 9.13 -6.21
C VAL A 271 1.91 8.64 -4.79
N LYS A 272 2.21 9.55 -3.85
CA LYS A 272 2.40 9.21 -2.45
C LYS A 272 1.15 8.57 -1.85
N THR A 273 -0.04 9.15 -2.03
CA THR A 273 -1.30 8.57 -1.54
C THR A 273 -1.56 7.18 -2.12
N ALA A 274 -1.22 6.91 -3.39
CA ALA A 274 -1.36 5.58 -3.98
C ALA A 274 -0.38 4.56 -3.36
N VAL A 275 0.85 4.96 -3.05
CA VAL A 275 1.84 4.10 -2.37
C VAL A 275 1.43 3.84 -0.91
N GLU A 276 1.05 4.88 -0.17
CA GLU A 276 0.61 4.79 1.24
C GLU A 276 -0.71 3.99 1.40
N LYS A 277 -1.62 4.07 0.42
CA LYS A 277 -2.83 3.23 0.39
C LYS A 277 -2.50 1.72 0.32
N ASN A 278 -1.39 1.36 -0.32
CA ASN A 278 -0.84 0.01 -0.34
C ASN A 278 0.13 -0.27 0.84
N ARG A 279 0.13 0.61 1.86
CA ARG A 279 1.03 0.58 3.03
C ARG A 279 2.53 0.59 2.68
N GLY A 280 2.87 1.04 1.48
CA GLY A 280 4.24 1.27 1.07
C GLY A 280 4.77 2.63 1.55
N ALA A 281 6.08 2.82 1.38
CA ALA A 281 6.74 4.10 1.52
C ALA A 281 7.37 4.52 0.18
N ILE A 282 7.45 5.82 -0.08
CA ILE A 282 8.19 6.38 -1.22
C ILE A 282 9.22 7.39 -0.70
N HIS A 283 10.42 7.34 -1.27
CA HIS A 283 11.53 8.23 -0.97
C HIS A 283 12.11 8.83 -2.26
N ILE A 284 12.82 9.96 -2.14
CA ILE A 284 13.44 10.66 -3.25
C ILE A 284 14.90 10.96 -2.89
N GLU A 285 15.81 10.41 -3.67
CA GLU A 285 17.22 10.78 -3.69
C GLU A 285 17.44 11.62 -4.97
N SER A 286 18.04 12.80 -4.87
CA SER A 286 18.31 13.64 -6.05
C SER A 286 19.62 14.40 -5.90
N SER A 287 20.20 14.81 -7.03
CA SER A 287 21.41 15.64 -7.05
C SER A 287 21.48 16.47 -8.32
N LEU A 288 21.72 17.76 -8.16
CA LEU A 288 21.89 18.71 -9.26
C LEU A 288 22.95 18.21 -10.26
N GLY A 289 22.58 18.24 -11.53
CA GLY A 289 23.38 17.74 -12.67
C GLY A 289 23.47 16.21 -12.79
N LYS A 290 23.01 15.42 -11.82
CA LYS A 290 23.15 13.95 -11.81
C LYS A 290 21.84 13.18 -12.02
N GLY A 291 20.70 13.82 -11.82
CA GLY A 291 19.37 13.22 -12.00
C GLY A 291 18.64 12.93 -10.70
N THR A 292 17.57 12.14 -10.79
CA THR A 292 16.65 11.84 -9.68
C THR A 292 16.36 10.35 -9.60
N LYS A 293 16.29 9.82 -8.38
CA LYS A 293 15.91 8.45 -8.06
C LYS A 293 14.73 8.46 -7.08
N PHE A 294 13.61 7.90 -7.52
CA PHE A 294 12.45 7.60 -6.70
C PHE A 294 12.54 6.15 -6.24
N ALA A 295 12.49 5.89 -4.94
CA ALA A 295 12.50 4.54 -4.38
C ALA A 295 11.17 4.26 -3.66
N ILE A 296 10.40 3.30 -4.19
CA ILE A 296 9.16 2.81 -3.61
C ILE A 296 9.45 1.47 -2.92
N ARG A 297 9.05 1.34 -1.65
CA ARG A 297 9.05 0.08 -0.89
C ARG A 297 7.62 -0.34 -0.62
N LEU A 298 7.24 -1.57 -0.95
CA LEU A 298 5.88 -2.11 -0.78
C LEU A 298 5.96 -3.42 0.02
N PRO A 299 5.17 -3.61 1.09
CA PRO A 299 5.15 -4.88 1.81
C PRO A 299 4.52 -6.00 0.96
N ILE A 300 5.02 -7.22 1.11
CA ILE A 300 4.49 -8.44 0.44
C ILE A 300 3.34 -9.07 1.25
N GLU A 301 3.27 -8.77 2.55
CA GLU A 301 2.41 -9.47 3.50
C GLU A 301 0.98 -8.92 3.59
N LEU A 302 0.05 -9.81 3.91
CA LEU A 302 -1.37 -9.48 4.08
C LEU A 302 -1.64 -8.77 5.40
N SER A 303 -1.33 -7.47 5.45
CA SER A 303 -1.95 -6.50 6.35
C SER A 303 -1.88 -6.76 7.86
N ILE A 304 -1.00 -7.65 8.32
CA ILE A 304 -0.57 -7.76 9.72
C ILE A 304 0.11 -6.44 10.09
N VAL A 305 -0.31 -5.82 11.19
CA VAL A 305 0.28 -4.60 11.71
C VAL A 305 0.52 -4.77 13.21
N PRO A 306 1.72 -4.45 13.73
CA PRO A 306 1.93 -4.35 15.16
C PRO A 306 1.12 -3.17 15.69
N THR A 307 0.21 -3.45 16.62
CA THR A 307 -0.69 -2.46 17.23
C THR A 307 -0.57 -2.45 18.74
N MET A 308 -0.80 -1.29 19.33
CA MET A 308 -1.09 -1.15 20.76
C MET A 308 -2.60 -1.30 20.94
N LEU A 309 -3.01 -2.24 21.80
CA LEU A 309 -4.39 -2.41 22.21
C LEU A 309 -4.69 -1.39 23.31
N VAL A 310 -5.78 -0.64 23.14
CA VAL A 310 -6.22 0.39 24.09
C VAL A 310 -7.73 0.30 24.29
N SER A 311 -8.18 0.59 25.50
CA SER A 311 -9.60 0.66 25.85
C SER A 311 -10.01 2.09 26.11
N THR A 312 -11.25 2.42 25.74
CA THR A 312 -11.84 3.76 25.88
C THR A 312 -13.35 3.64 25.94
N SER A 313 -13.96 4.03 27.05
CA SER A 313 -15.42 4.02 27.25
C SER A 313 -16.03 2.62 27.05
N GLY A 314 -15.29 1.58 27.43
CA GLY A 314 -15.66 0.17 27.21
C GLY A 314 -15.49 -0.36 25.78
N ALA A 315 -15.01 0.45 24.82
CA ALA A 315 -14.69 -0.01 23.47
C ALA A 315 -13.21 -0.43 23.36
N ALA A 316 -12.96 -1.55 22.67
CA ALA A 316 -11.62 -2.04 22.36
C ALA A 316 -11.12 -1.46 21.02
N LEU A 317 -9.99 -0.76 21.07
CA LEU A 317 -9.39 -0.04 19.94
C LEU A 317 -7.93 -0.50 19.73
N ALA A 318 -7.43 -0.38 18.50
CA ALA A 318 -6.05 -0.69 18.13
C ALA A 318 -5.38 0.52 17.47
N LEU A 319 -4.24 0.94 18.02
CA LEU A 319 -3.40 2.02 17.49
C LEU A 319 -2.18 1.43 16.77
N PRO A 320 -1.84 1.82 15.53
CA PRO A 320 -0.61 1.36 14.87
C PRO A 320 0.64 1.74 15.67
N MET A 321 1.50 0.76 16.01
CA MET A 321 2.72 1.00 16.80
C MET A 321 3.68 2.00 16.14
N ALA A 322 3.60 2.17 14.81
CA ALA A 322 4.43 3.09 14.03
C ALA A 322 4.37 4.56 14.49
N VAL A 323 3.33 4.98 15.25
CA VAL A 323 3.24 6.34 15.82
C VAL A 323 3.42 6.40 17.34
N VAL A 324 3.61 5.28 18.03
CA VAL A 324 3.74 5.25 19.50
C VAL A 324 5.19 5.46 19.90
N GLN A 325 5.52 6.59 20.55
CA GLN A 325 6.88 6.82 21.07
C GLN A 325 7.11 6.24 22.47
N ARG A 326 6.13 6.43 23.37
CA ARG A 326 6.14 5.95 24.76
C ARG A 326 4.74 6.06 25.36
N VAL A 327 4.53 5.34 26.45
CA VAL A 327 3.35 5.47 27.31
C VAL A 327 3.77 6.22 28.59
N VAL A 328 2.89 7.08 29.10
CA VAL A 328 3.04 7.86 30.34
C VAL A 328 1.77 7.76 31.19
N GLU A 329 1.90 7.95 32.50
CA GLU A 329 0.74 8.10 33.39
C GLU A 329 0.22 9.55 33.34
N LEU A 330 -1.10 9.73 33.33
CA LEU A 330 -1.73 11.05 33.32
C LEU A 330 -2.02 11.52 34.76
N PRO A 331 -1.72 12.77 35.12
CA PRO A 331 -2.14 13.34 36.39
C PRO A 331 -3.65 13.62 36.40
N GLU A 332 -4.27 13.61 37.59
CA GLU A 332 -5.69 14.00 37.76
C GLU A 332 -5.95 15.49 37.46
N VAL A 333 -4.90 16.32 37.38
CA VAL A 333 -4.97 17.76 37.08
C VAL A 333 -3.89 18.13 36.07
N PHE A 334 -4.31 18.72 34.95
CA PHE A 334 -3.43 19.20 33.88
C PHE A 334 -3.01 20.66 34.08
N MET A 335 -1.92 21.07 33.42
CA MET A 335 -1.66 22.49 33.19
C MET A 335 -2.49 22.93 31.98
N GLU A 336 -3.21 24.05 32.05
CA GLU A 336 -3.87 24.61 30.88
C GLU A 336 -2.99 25.65 30.17
N VAL A 337 -2.96 25.60 28.83
CA VAL A 337 -2.34 26.63 27.99
C VAL A 337 -3.32 27.00 26.89
N GLY A 338 -3.84 28.22 26.91
CA GLY A 338 -4.83 28.69 25.92
C GLY A 338 -6.18 27.97 25.99
N GLY A 339 -6.54 27.38 27.14
CA GLY A 339 -7.78 26.60 27.32
C GLY A 339 -7.70 25.14 26.83
N ALA A 340 -6.50 24.64 26.50
CA ALA A 340 -6.27 23.22 26.21
C ALA A 340 -5.40 22.59 27.32
N PRO A 341 -5.65 21.32 27.71
CA PRO A 341 -4.83 20.61 28.68
C PRO A 341 -3.45 20.27 28.10
N VAL A 342 -2.42 20.41 28.93
CA VAL A 342 -1.01 20.24 28.58
C VAL A 342 -0.29 19.47 29.69
N LEU A 343 0.55 18.53 29.29
CA LEU A 343 1.46 17.80 30.16
C LEU A 343 2.92 18.05 29.71
N LYS A 344 3.85 18.11 30.65
CA LYS A 344 5.29 18.26 30.34
C LYS A 344 5.93 16.89 30.24
N ASP A 345 6.17 16.41 29.02
CA ASP A 345 6.98 15.22 28.76
C ASP A 345 8.41 15.63 28.41
N GLN A 346 9.41 15.01 29.05
CA GLN A 346 10.84 15.33 28.89
C GLN A 346 11.17 16.84 28.93
N GLY A 347 10.43 17.61 29.74
CA GLY A 347 10.56 19.07 29.87
C GLY A 347 9.87 19.90 28.78
N ARG A 348 9.32 19.27 27.73
CA ARG A 348 8.55 19.95 26.67
C ARG A 348 7.04 19.91 26.98
N PRO A 349 6.32 21.03 26.89
CA PRO A 349 4.86 21.01 27.00
C PRO A 349 4.27 20.37 25.73
N LEU A 350 3.53 19.27 25.90
CA LEU A 350 2.75 18.60 24.85
C LEU A 350 1.26 18.76 25.15
N PRO A 351 0.42 19.09 24.15
CA PRO A 351 -1.03 19.11 24.33
C PRO A 351 -1.56 17.70 24.56
N VAL A 352 -2.51 17.57 25.48
CA VAL A 352 -3.22 16.32 25.78
C VAL A 352 -4.56 16.33 25.00
N ARG A 353 -4.99 15.17 24.49
CA ARG A 353 -6.22 15.00 23.72
C ARG A 353 -6.91 13.70 24.10
N SER A 354 -8.18 13.76 24.50
CA SER A 354 -8.97 12.56 24.77
C SER A 354 -9.19 11.74 23.48
N LEU A 355 -8.99 10.42 23.55
CA LEU A 355 -9.39 9.51 22.46
C LEU A 355 -10.92 9.35 22.41
N ALA A 356 -11.58 9.37 23.58
CA ALA A 356 -13.05 9.30 23.67
C ALA A 356 -13.70 10.46 22.92
N ASP A 357 -13.37 11.70 23.31
CA ASP A 357 -13.95 12.91 22.70
C ASP A 357 -13.58 13.02 21.21
N SER A 358 -12.36 12.59 20.82
CA SER A 358 -11.90 12.65 19.43
C SER A 358 -12.66 11.70 18.49
N LEU A 359 -13.15 10.57 18.99
CA LEU A 359 -13.95 9.58 18.23
C LEU A 359 -15.46 9.70 18.50
N GLY A 360 -15.89 10.59 19.40
CA GLY A 360 -17.30 10.81 19.75
C GLY A 360 -17.90 9.79 20.72
N TYR A 361 -17.08 9.13 21.53
CA TYR A 361 -17.55 8.32 22.65
C TYR A 361 -17.96 9.19 23.85
N GLU A 362 -18.71 8.63 24.80
CA GLU A 362 -18.96 9.27 26.10
C GLU A 362 -17.63 9.40 26.88
N SER A 363 -17.33 10.58 27.43
CA SER A 363 -16.04 10.88 28.05
C SER A 363 -15.78 9.97 29.28
N CYS A 364 -14.74 9.13 29.20
CA CYS A 364 -14.34 8.19 30.25
C CYS A 364 -13.27 8.76 31.19
N ARG A 365 -12.96 8.05 32.29
CA ARG A 365 -11.82 8.41 33.17
C ARG A 365 -10.50 7.94 32.55
N GLU A 366 -9.96 8.75 31.65
CA GLU A 366 -8.64 8.56 31.07
C GLU A 366 -7.53 8.63 32.14
N LYS A 367 -6.56 7.71 32.07
CA LYS A 367 -5.45 7.58 33.04
C LYS A 367 -4.09 7.41 32.38
N VAL A 368 -4.08 6.98 31.11
CA VAL A 368 -2.87 6.61 30.39
C VAL A 368 -2.71 7.51 29.18
N GLY A 369 -1.52 8.07 29.01
CA GLY A 369 -1.16 8.95 27.91
C GLY A 369 -0.21 8.25 26.95
N ILE A 370 -0.49 8.33 25.66
CA ILE A 370 0.33 7.75 24.59
C ILE A 370 0.95 8.90 23.81
N VAL A 371 2.28 9.01 23.83
CA VAL A 371 2.98 10.09 23.14
C VAL A 371 3.10 9.77 21.66
N VAL A 372 2.42 10.55 20.82
CA VAL A 372 2.25 10.26 19.39
C VAL A 372 3.31 10.98 18.55
N ALA A 373 3.96 10.25 17.64
CA ALA A 373 5.00 10.70 16.72
C ALA A 373 4.47 11.50 15.50
N ALA A 374 3.53 12.41 15.74
CA ALA A 374 2.97 13.29 14.71
C ALA A 374 3.90 14.48 14.38
N PRO A 375 3.70 15.17 13.22
CA PRO A 375 4.45 16.40 12.89
C PRO A 375 4.28 17.53 13.91
N GLN A 376 3.17 17.50 14.67
CA GLN A 376 2.99 18.22 15.93
C GLN A 376 2.80 17.17 17.04
N PRO A 377 3.85 16.79 17.78
CA PRO A 377 3.73 15.77 18.83
C PRO A 377 2.74 16.17 19.91
N TYR A 378 1.97 15.19 20.38
CA TYR A 378 0.92 15.36 21.39
C TYR A 378 0.79 14.08 22.22
N ILE A 379 -0.01 14.14 23.28
CA ILE A 379 -0.35 12.99 24.11
C ILE A 379 -1.81 12.63 23.87
N LEU A 380 -2.05 11.42 23.36
CA LEU A 380 -3.37 10.84 23.25
C LEU A 380 -3.72 10.18 24.59
N ALA A 381 -4.74 10.69 25.27
CA ALA A 381 -5.24 10.15 26.51
C ALA A 381 -6.23 9.00 26.25
N VAL A 382 -6.14 7.93 27.03
CA VAL A 382 -6.98 6.72 26.95
C VAL A 382 -7.32 6.21 28.35
N GLU A 383 -8.35 5.36 28.44
CA GLU A 383 -8.77 4.75 29.71
C GLU A 383 -7.71 3.76 30.24
N ALA A 384 -7.27 2.83 29.39
CA ALA A 384 -6.14 1.95 29.65
C ALA A 384 -5.42 1.52 28.35
N VAL A 385 -4.24 0.91 28.53
CA VAL A 385 -3.47 0.24 27.47
C VAL A 385 -3.42 -1.24 27.85
N ASP A 386 -4.06 -2.08 27.03
CA ASP A 386 -4.30 -3.50 27.33
C ASP A 386 -3.15 -4.40 26.85
N GLY A 387 -2.30 -3.90 25.95
CA GLY A 387 -1.07 -4.56 25.52
C GLY A 387 -0.66 -4.21 24.10
N THR A 388 0.03 -5.14 23.44
CA THR A 388 0.39 -5.04 22.01
C THR A 388 0.09 -6.35 21.29
N ALA A 389 -0.44 -6.26 20.07
CA ALA A 389 -0.77 -7.43 19.24
C ALA A 389 -0.52 -7.18 17.75
N ASP A 390 -0.07 -8.21 17.05
CA ASP A 390 0.05 -8.24 15.59
C ASP A 390 -1.31 -8.60 14.97
N LEU A 391 -1.97 -7.60 14.36
CA LEU A 391 -3.36 -7.70 13.92
C LEU A 391 -3.51 -7.65 12.39
N VAL A 392 -4.25 -8.60 11.82
CA VAL A 392 -4.70 -8.55 10.42
C VAL A 392 -5.83 -7.54 10.30
N ILE A 393 -5.56 -6.37 9.71
CA ILE A 393 -6.57 -5.32 9.53
C ILE A 393 -7.43 -5.62 8.29
N LYS A 394 -8.71 -5.94 8.48
CA LYS A 394 -9.73 -5.99 7.43
C LYS A 394 -10.33 -4.58 7.24
N PRO A 395 -10.29 -3.97 6.04
CA PRO A 395 -10.78 -2.60 5.84
C PRO A 395 -12.31 -2.53 5.92
N MET A 396 -12.84 -1.43 6.47
CA MET A 396 -14.29 -1.22 6.53
C MET A 396 -14.84 -0.80 5.16
N THR A 397 -15.59 -1.68 4.51
CA THR A 397 -16.13 -1.47 3.15
C THR A 397 -17.59 -0.99 3.12
N ALA A 398 -18.38 -1.33 4.15
CA ALA A 398 -19.82 -1.02 4.20
C ALA A 398 -20.15 0.29 4.93
N ILE A 399 -19.27 0.77 5.81
CA ILE A 399 -19.44 1.98 6.63
C ILE A 399 -18.10 2.70 6.68
N SER A 400 -18.09 4.01 6.44
CA SER A 400 -16.92 4.87 6.69
C SER A 400 -17.16 5.65 7.98
N VAL A 401 -16.17 5.68 8.88
CA VAL A 401 -16.21 6.37 10.17
C VAL A 401 -14.95 7.23 10.28
N GLU A 402 -15.09 8.49 10.70
CA GLU A 402 -13.93 9.36 10.90
C GLU A 402 -13.00 8.75 11.96
N GLY A 403 -11.70 8.74 11.69
CA GLY A 403 -10.69 8.18 12.59
C GLY A 403 -10.53 6.65 12.58
N ILE A 404 -11.41 5.86 11.94
CA ILE A 404 -11.29 4.38 11.87
C ILE A 404 -10.97 3.92 10.45
N THR A 405 -9.96 3.07 10.27
CA THR A 405 -9.54 2.53 8.95
C THR A 405 -9.93 1.07 8.72
N GLY A 406 -10.25 0.31 9.76
CA GLY A 406 -10.57 -1.11 9.64
C GLY A 406 -11.08 -1.73 10.93
N THR A 407 -11.44 -3.01 10.84
CA THR A 407 -11.59 -3.90 11.98
C THR A 407 -10.46 -4.92 11.99
N ALA A 408 -10.14 -5.41 13.19
CA ALA A 408 -9.33 -6.58 13.41
C ALA A 408 -10.03 -7.46 14.47
N ARG A 409 -9.45 -8.63 14.75
CA ARG A 409 -9.88 -9.50 15.85
C ARG A 409 -8.68 -9.72 16.78
N SER A 410 -8.88 -9.71 18.09
CA SER A 410 -7.79 -9.82 19.09
C SER A 410 -7.22 -11.24 19.24
N ALA A 411 -6.23 -11.41 20.12
CA ALA A 411 -5.75 -12.73 20.54
C ALA A 411 -6.84 -13.53 21.29
N GLU A 412 -7.75 -12.83 21.96
CA GLU A 412 -8.90 -13.36 22.71
C GLU A 412 -10.12 -13.65 21.82
N GLY A 413 -10.11 -13.20 20.55
CA GLY A 413 -11.19 -13.42 19.59
C GLY A 413 -12.23 -12.28 19.53
N GLU A 414 -12.06 -11.23 20.31
CA GLU A 414 -12.91 -10.04 20.34
C GLU A 414 -12.72 -9.18 19.08
N LEU A 415 -13.72 -8.38 18.71
CA LEU A 415 -13.62 -7.44 17.58
C LEU A 415 -13.01 -6.12 18.06
N VAL A 416 -11.97 -5.65 17.36
CA VAL A 416 -11.22 -4.43 17.72
C VAL A 416 -11.28 -3.45 16.54
N LEU A 417 -11.58 -2.17 16.81
CA LEU A 417 -11.58 -1.12 15.79
C LEU A 417 -10.18 -0.53 15.63
N VAL A 418 -9.68 -0.43 14.39
CA VAL A 418 -8.31 0.03 14.13
C VAL A 418 -8.32 1.51 13.76
N VAL A 419 -7.63 2.32 14.58
CA VAL A 419 -7.56 3.77 14.43
C VAL A 419 -6.61 4.14 13.29
N GLY A 420 -7.01 5.12 12.49
CA GLY A 420 -6.34 5.52 11.28
C GLY A 420 -5.00 6.21 11.52
N LEU A 421 -3.96 5.76 10.80
CA LEU A 421 -2.63 6.37 10.82
C LEU A 421 -2.69 7.87 10.48
N SER A 422 -3.44 8.26 9.45
CA SER A 422 -3.64 9.67 9.08
C SER A 422 -4.28 10.48 10.20
N PHE A 423 -5.37 9.97 10.79
CA PHE A 423 -6.07 10.64 11.89
C PHE A 423 -5.17 10.87 13.12
N LEU A 424 -4.30 9.91 13.45
CA LEU A 424 -3.29 10.05 14.50
C LEU A 424 -2.21 11.09 14.10
N MET A 425 -1.78 11.12 12.84
CA MET A 425 -0.78 12.09 12.35
C MET A 425 -1.32 13.53 12.23
N ASP A 426 -2.61 13.70 11.92
CA ASP A 426 -3.32 14.99 11.93
C ASP A 426 -3.62 15.49 13.36
N GLY A 427 -3.40 14.62 14.36
CA GLY A 427 -3.48 14.91 15.78
C GLY A 427 -4.85 14.68 16.41
N CYS A 428 -5.62 13.71 15.92
CA CYS A 428 -6.99 13.42 16.38
C CYS A 428 -7.88 14.68 16.40
N ARG A 429 -7.81 15.49 15.34
CA ARG A 429 -8.64 16.70 15.18
C ARG A 429 -10.04 16.32 14.69
N GLY A 430 -10.80 15.60 15.52
CA GLY A 430 -12.15 15.16 15.19
C GLY A 430 -13.01 16.34 14.73
N SER A 431 -13.61 16.21 13.54
CA SER A 431 -14.37 17.30 12.89
C SER A 431 -15.79 17.48 13.47
N VAL A 432 -16.09 16.80 14.59
CA VAL A 432 -17.38 16.72 15.27
C VAL A 432 -17.79 18.07 15.88
N ARG A 433 -18.24 18.98 15.03
CA ARG A 433 -19.29 19.92 15.42
C ARG A 433 -20.53 19.10 15.74
N MET A 434 -20.88 18.98 17.02
CA MET A 434 -22.24 18.64 17.45
C MET A 434 -23.22 19.49 16.65
N ALA A 435 -24.05 18.84 15.83
CA ALA A 435 -25.14 19.51 15.14
C ALA A 435 -26.24 19.79 16.19
N ALA A 436 -26.54 21.07 16.39
CA ALA A 436 -27.54 21.56 17.33
C ALA A 436 -28.96 21.55 16.74
#